data_AF-A0A7V1BV80-F1
#
_entry.id   AF-A0A7V1BV80-F1
#
_cell.length_a   1.000
_cell.length_b   1.000
_cell.length_c   1.000
_cell.angle_alpha   90.00
_cell.angle_beta   90.00
_cell.angle_gamma   90.00
#
_symmetry.space_group_name_H-M   'P 1'
#
loop_
_entity.id
_entity.type
_entity.pdbx_description
1 polymer ?
#
loop_
_entity_poly.entity_id
_entity_poly.type
_entity_poly.pdbx_seq_one_letter_code
_entity_poly.pdbx_strand_id
1 'polypeptide(L)'
;VRPVQALARTYNQAGRAVVTTTIILSAQFMILISSQFQPTVRFGLLTSIGLWAALVFDLLLLPAIIILVARRKTGFSRQASA
;
A
#
# COMPACT_ATOMS: atom_id res chain seq x y z
N VAL A 1 -4.83 2.65 -25.81
CA VAL A 1 -3.86 2.92 -24.72
C VAL A 1 -3.63 1.61 -23.96
N ARG A 2 -2.40 1.12 -23.81
CA ARG A 2 -2.15 -0.19 -23.17
C ARG A 2 -2.51 -0.09 -21.67
N PRO A 3 -3.37 -0.96 -21.11
CA PRO A 3 -3.84 -0.87 -19.72
C PRO A 3 -2.70 -0.89 -18.69
N VAL A 4 -1.59 -1.56 -19.03
CA VAL A 4 -0.38 -1.61 -18.21
C VAL A 4 0.29 -0.23 -18.04
N GLN A 5 0.27 0.63 -19.06
CA GLN A 5 0.86 1.98 -18.97
C GLN A 5 0.02 2.91 -18.10
N ALA A 6 -1.31 2.80 -18.15
CA ALA A 6 -2.19 3.55 -17.24
C ALA A 6 -1.96 3.11 -15.79
N LEU A 7 -1.84 1.80 -15.56
CA LEU A 7 -1.48 1.25 -14.25
C LEU A 7 -0.17 1.81 -13.72
N ALA A 8 0.89 1.78 -14.52
CA ALA A 8 2.21 2.21 -14.09
C ALA A 8 2.24 3.70 -13.70
N ARG A 9 1.51 4.56 -14.44
CA ARG A 9 1.41 5.99 -14.09
C ARG A 9 0.65 6.21 -12.78
N THR A 10 -0.52 5.58 -12.63
CA THR A 10 -1.30 5.68 -11.40
C THR A 10 -0.55 5.11 -10.21
N TYR A 11 0.12 3.97 -10.38
CA TYR A 11 0.92 3.33 -9.34
C TYR A 11 2.12 4.20 -8.92
N ASN A 12 2.82 4.84 -9.86
CA ASN A 12 3.92 5.77 -9.50
C ASN A 12 3.42 6.97 -8.69
N GLN A 13 2.25 7.51 -9.03
CA GLN A 13 1.69 8.66 -8.33
C GLN A 13 1.10 8.28 -6.97
N ALA A 14 0.33 7.19 -6.92
CA ALA A 14 -0.24 6.64 -5.68
C ALA A 14 0.85 6.12 -4.74
N GLY A 15 1.84 5.39 -5.24
CA GLY A 15 2.95 4.85 -4.44
C GLY A 15 3.75 5.95 -3.74
N ARG A 16 4.06 7.05 -4.44
CA ARG A 16 4.71 8.21 -3.81
C ARG A 16 3.85 8.85 -2.71
N ALA A 17 2.53 8.93 -2.91
CA ALA A 17 1.61 9.47 -1.91
C ALA A 17 1.59 8.58 -0.66
N VAL A 18 1.46 7.25 -0.83
CA VAL A 18 1.42 6.28 0.27
C VAL A 18 2.73 6.26 1.06
N VAL A 19 3.88 6.27 0.39
CA VAL A 19 5.19 6.38 1.06
C VAL A 19 5.26 7.63 1.93
N THR A 20 4.79 8.77 1.42
CA THR A 20 4.80 10.04 2.15
C THR A 20 3.92 9.96 3.40
N THR A 21 2.72 9.40 3.31
CA THR A 21 1.84 9.22 4.48
C THR A 21 2.43 8.26 5.50
N THR A 22 3.09 7.18 5.08
CA THR A 22 3.77 6.24 5.99
C THR A 22 4.89 6.92 6.76
N ILE A 23 5.68 7.78 6.10
CA ILE A 23 6.75 8.54 6.77
C ILE A 23 6.15 9.49 7.80
N ILE A 24 5.11 10.24 7.45
CA ILE A 24 4.42 11.15 8.37
C ILE A 24 3.89 10.39 9.59
N LEU A 25 3.23 9.26 9.35
CA LEU A 25 2.62 8.46 10.40
C LEU A 25 3.69 7.79 11.28
N SER A 26 4.79 7.32 10.69
CA SER A 26 5.95 6.81 11.44
C SER A 26 6.57 7.89 12.33
N ALA A 27 6.72 9.11 11.82
CA ALA A 27 7.21 10.24 12.61
C ALA A 27 6.25 10.58 13.77
N GLN A 28 4.94 10.50 13.54
CA GLN A 28 3.93 10.68 14.59
C GLN A 28 4.05 9.61 15.69
N PHE A 29 4.24 8.34 15.34
CA PHE A 29 4.47 7.27 16.32
C PHE A 29 5.81 7.38 17.03
N MET A 30 6.83 7.98 16.40
CA MET A 30 8.12 8.26 17.04
C MET A 30 7.97 9.22 18.23
N ILE A 31 7.04 10.18 18.16
CA ILE A 31 6.76 11.10 19.27
C ILE A 31 6.22 10.34 20.50
N LEU A 32 5.43 9.28 20.29
CA LEU A 32 4.89 8.44 21.36
C LEU A 32 5.98 7.66 22.13
N ILE A 33 7.11 7.37 21.48
CA ILE A 33 8.27 6.71 22.11
C ILE A 33 8.94 7.64 23.14
N SER A 34 8.81 8.96 22.98
CA SER A 34 9.34 9.93 23.94
C SER A 34 8.51 10.03 25.24
N SER A 35 7.39 9.29 25.35
CA SER A 35 6.54 9.31 26.54
C SER A 35 7.13 8.47 27.69
N GLN A 36 6.98 8.95 28.92
CA GLN A 36 7.43 8.23 30.13
C GLN A 36 6.53 7.03 30.50
N PHE A 37 5.42 6.84 29.79
CA PHE A 37 4.53 5.68 29.98
C PHE A 37 4.97 4.49 29.11
N GLN A 38 5.51 3.45 29.75
CA GLN A 38 5.94 2.19 29.10
C GLN A 38 4.92 1.56 28.12
N PRO A 39 3.60 1.55 28.39
CA PRO A 39 2.61 1.03 27.44
C PRO A 39 2.61 1.80 26.10
N THR A 40 2.76 3.13 26.16
CA THR A 40 2.74 4.02 25.00
C THR A 40 3.95 3.80 24.11
N VAL A 41 5.12 3.58 24.71
CA VAL A 41 6.37 3.29 23.98
C VAL A 41 6.28 1.98 23.21
N ARG A 42 5.80 0.91 23.87
CA ARG A 42 5.63 -0.42 23.24
C ARG A 42 4.61 -0.38 22.11
N PHE A 43 3.51 0.33 22.32
CA PHE A 43 2.50 0.55 21.28
C PHE A 43 3.08 1.33 20.08
N GLY A 44 3.84 2.39 20.33
CA GLY A 44 4.49 3.18 19.29
C GLY A 44 5.46 2.37 18.44
N LEU A 45 6.30 1.53 19.06
CA LEU A 45 7.22 0.63 18.37
C LEU A 45 6.48 -0.41 17.51
N LEU A 46 5.51 -1.12 18.09
CA LEU A 46 4.73 -2.13 17.36
C LEU A 46 3.99 -1.52 16.17
N THR A 47 3.42 -0.33 16.35
CA THR A 47 2.67 0.34 15.28
C THR A 47 3.60 0.83 14.17
N SER A 48 4.75 1.42 14.51
CA SER A 48 5.76 1.83 13.52
C SER A 48 6.22 0.64 12.65
N ILE A 49 6.52 -0.50 13.27
CA ILE A 49 6.87 -1.73 12.53
C ILE A 49 5.71 -2.18 11.62
N GLY A 50 4.48 -2.13 12.12
CA GLY A 50 3.28 -2.42 11.35
C GLY A 50 3.10 -1.52 10.14
N LEU A 51 3.42 -0.23 10.26
CA LEU A 51 3.35 0.73 9.15
C LEU A 51 4.36 0.46 8.05
N TRP A 52 5.57 0.04 8.41
CA TRP A 52 6.56 -0.40 7.43
C TRP A 52 6.10 -1.67 6.72
N ALA A 53 5.54 -2.64 7.45
CA ALA A 53 4.98 -3.84 6.84
C ALA A 53 3.80 -3.50 5.91
N ALA A 54 2.89 -2.61 6.34
CA ALA A 54 1.77 -2.15 5.53
C ALA A 54 2.24 -1.46 4.24
N LEU A 55 3.27 -0.61 4.30
CA LEU A 55 3.84 0.03 3.12
C LEU A 55 4.38 -0.98 2.10
N VAL A 56 5.08 -2.02 2.56
CA VAL A 56 5.56 -3.10 1.68
C VAL A 56 4.38 -3.84 1.05
N PHE A 57 3.34 -4.13 1.83
CA PHE A 57 2.11 -4.73 1.32
C PHE A 57 1.40 -3.83 0.30
N ASP A 58 1.28 -2.53 0.54
CA ASP A 58 0.65 -1.61 -0.42
C ASP A 58 1.45 -1.51 -1.72
N LEU A 59 2.78 -1.54 -1.65
CA LEU A 59 3.62 -1.53 -2.85
C LEU A 59 3.57 -2.87 -3.60
N LEU A 60 3.56 -4.03 -2.95
CA LEU A 60 3.58 -5.34 -3.64
C LEU A 60 2.19 -5.90 -3.95
N LEU A 61 1.27 -5.84 -2.99
CA LEU A 61 -0.04 -6.49 -3.06
C LEU A 61 -1.01 -5.73 -3.96
N LEU A 62 -0.98 -4.40 -3.92
CA LEU A 62 -1.83 -3.54 -4.75
C LEU A 62 -1.64 -3.81 -6.26
N PRO A 63 -0.42 -3.81 -6.84
CA PRO A 63 -0.24 -4.12 -8.26
C PRO A 63 -0.57 -5.58 -8.57
N ALA A 64 -0.28 -6.52 -7.65
CA ALA A 64 -0.62 -7.93 -7.83
C ALA A 64 -2.14 -8.16 -7.93
N ILE A 65 -2.92 -7.53 -7.04
CA ILE A 65 -4.39 -7.59 -7.05
C ILE A 65 -4.94 -6.96 -8.32
N ILE A 66 -4.44 -5.79 -8.73
CA ILE A 66 -4.93 -5.12 -9.94
C ILE A 66 -4.68 -5.99 -11.18
N ILE A 67 -3.50 -6.62 -11.30
CA ILE A 67 -3.21 -7.54 -12.42
C ILE A 67 -4.15 -8.74 -12.41
N LEU A 68 -4.41 -9.33 -11.24
CA LEU A 68 -5.31 -10.47 -11.09
C LEU A 68 -6.76 -10.12 -11.48
N VAL A 69 -7.25 -8.96 -11.04
CA VAL A 69 -8.59 -8.45 -11.37
C VAL A 69 -8.69 -8.10 -12.86
N ALA A 70 -7.66 -7.47 -13.44
CA ALA A 70 -7.61 -7.16 -14.87
C ALA A 70 -7.63 -8.42 -15.74
N ARG A 71 -6.96 -9.51 -15.31
CA ARG A 71 -7.01 -10.82 -15.97
C ARG A 71 -8.40 -11.47 -15.87
N ARG A 72 -9.10 -11.36 -14.74
CA ARG A 72 -10.47 -11.88 -14.62
C ARG A 72 -11.44 -11.19 -15.58
N LYS A 73 -11.35 -9.87 -15.75
CA LYS A 73 -12.26 -9.12 -16.64
C LYS A 73 -12.08 -9.48 -18.12
N THR A 74 -10.88 -9.85 -18.55
CA THR A 74 -10.59 -10.21 -19.96
C THR A 74 -11.01 -11.64 -20.33
N GLY A 75 -11.16 -12.54 -19.35
CA GLY A 75 -11.69 -13.89 -19.58
C GLY A 75 -13.18 -13.93 -19.90
N PHE A 76 -13.97 -12.95 -19.43
CA PHE A 76 -15.44 -12.95 -19.57
C PHE A 76 -15.90 -12.48 -20.96
N SER A 77 -15.19 -11.54 -21.60
CA SER A 77 -15.60 -11.01 -22.91
C SER A 77 -15.32 -11.96 -24.09
N ARG A 78 -14.55 -13.04 -23.88
CA ARG A 78 -14.28 -14.03 -24.95
C ARG A 78 -15.33 -15.13 -25.02
N GLN A 79 -16.21 -15.23 -24.02
CA GLN A 79 -17.23 -16.28 -23.92
C GLN A 79 -18.62 -15.83 -24.41
N ALA A 80 -18.85 -14.52 -24.58
CA ALA A 80 -20.12 -13.98 -25.11
C ALA A 80 -20.15 -13.85 -26.65
N SER A 81 -19.20 -14.45 -27.36
CA SER A 81 -19.13 -14.42 -28.84
C SER A 81 -18.96 -15.82 -29.46
N ALA A 82 -19.26 -16.88 -28.70
CA ALA A 82 -19.33 -18.26 -29.18
C ALA A 82 -20.78 -18.74 -29.16
#